data_AF-A0A3D1AR12-F1
#
_entry.id   AF-A0A3D1AR12-F1
#
_cell.length_a   1.000
_cell.length_b   1.000
_cell.length_c   1.000
_cell.angle_alpha   90.00
_cell.angle_beta   90.00
_cell.angle_gamma   90.00
#
_symmetry.space_group_name_H-M   'P 1'
#
loop_
_entity.id
_entity.type
_entity.pdbx_description
1 polymer ?
#
loop_
_entity_poly.entity_id
_entity_poly.type
_entity_poly.pdbx_seq_one_letter_code
_entity_poly.pdbx_strand_id
1 'polypeptide(L)' 'MALPKRRHSHRRTRIRRSHDALSGVTVATCSECGEPKLSHRLCPGCGSYKGRTVVKLTAE' A
#
# COMPACT_ATOMS: atom_id res chain seq x y z
N MET A 1 34.36 13.00 15.49
CA MET A 1 32.99 12.51 15.19
C MET A 1 32.05 12.87 16.33
N ALA A 2 30.86 13.36 16.04
CA ALA A 2 29.88 13.66 17.08
C ALA A 2 29.24 12.36 17.59
N LEU A 3 29.33 12.12 18.91
CA LEU A 3 28.72 10.97 19.57
C LEU A 3 27.59 11.44 20.50
N PRO A 4 26.51 10.66 20.66
CA PRO A 4 25.48 10.96 21.65
C PRO A 4 26.08 10.98 23.06
N LYS A 5 25.91 12.10 23.78
CA LYS A 5 26.42 12.25 25.15
C LYS A 5 25.70 11.33 26.16
N ARG A 6 24.43 10.99 25.92
CA ARG A 6 23.58 10.17 26.80
C ARG A 6 22.57 9.37 26.00
N ARG A 7 22.07 8.28 26.60
CA ARG A 7 20.95 7.48 26.06
C ARG A 7 19.66 8.32 26.02
N HIS A 8 18.90 8.21 24.93
CA HIS A 8 17.55 8.78 24.87
C HIS A 8 16.59 8.03 25.80
N SER A 9 15.79 8.76 26.58
CA SER A 9 14.77 8.18 27.43
C SER A 9 13.67 7.48 26.60
N HIS A 10 12.99 6.50 27.19
CA HIS A 10 11.89 5.79 26.53
C HIS A 10 10.80 6.76 26.01
N ARG A 11 10.46 7.80 26.78
CA ARG A 11 9.51 8.85 26.37
C ARG A 11 9.98 9.58 25.10
N ARG A 12 11.24 10.03 25.05
CA ARG A 12 11.78 10.74 23.87
C ARG A 12 11.78 9.85 22.63
N THR A 13 12.15 8.58 22.77
CA THR A 13 12.12 7.62 21.65
C THR A 13 10.70 7.37 21.14
N ARG A 14 9.72 7.22 22.03
CA ARG A 14 8.31 7.00 21.65
C ARG A 14 7.70 8.21 20.96
N ILE A 15 7.93 9.42 21.48
CA ILE A 15 7.47 10.66 20.85
C ILE A 15 8.10 10.82 19.47
N ARG A 16 9.40 10.55 19.32
CA ARG A 16 10.04 10.62 18.01
C ARG A 16 9.40 9.67 16.99
N ARG A 17 9.00 8.47 17.42
CA ARG A 17 8.38 7.45 16.56
C ARG A 17 6.85 7.58 16.42
N SER A 18 6.23 8.62 16.99
CA SER A 18 4.76 8.73 16.98
C SER A 18 4.18 8.95 15.57
N HIS A 19 4.99 9.44 14.65
CA HIS A 19 4.61 9.70 13.26
C HIS A 19 5.06 8.60 12.29
N ASP A 20 5.76 7.56 12.78
CA ASP A 20 6.28 6.47 11.94
C ASP A 20 5.20 5.41 11.64
N ALA A 21 3.93 5.80 11.59
CA ALA A 21 2.82 4.89 11.32
C ALA A 21 2.71 4.61 9.82
N LEU A 22 2.47 3.33 9.47
CA LEU A 22 2.20 2.94 8.09
C LEU A 22 0.78 3.36 7.69
N SER A 23 0.64 4.00 6.54
CA SER A 23 -0.66 4.30 5.95
C SER A 23 -1.21 3.07 5.21
N GLY A 24 -2.50 2.78 5.40
CA GLY A 24 -3.20 1.76 4.62
C GLY A 24 -3.23 2.09 3.13
N VAL A 25 -3.33 1.05 2.29
CA VAL A 25 -3.43 1.20 0.84
C VAL A 25 -4.88 1.46 0.44
N THR A 26 -5.11 2.38 -0.50
CA THR A 26 -6.44 2.67 -1.02
C THR A 26 -6.87 1.60 -2.03
N VAL A 27 -7.94 0.88 -1.67
CA VAL A 27 -8.52 -0.19 -2.49
C VAL A 27 -9.86 0.27 -3.03
N ALA A 28 -10.09 0.03 -4.31
CA ALA A 28 -11.36 0.26 -5.00
C ALA A 28 -11.89 -1.08 -5.52
N THR A 29 -13.21 -1.23 -5.65
CA THR A 29 -13.81 -2.42 -6.25
C THR A 29 -13.68 -2.40 -7.76
N CYS A 30 -13.42 -3.56 -8.36
CA CYS A 30 -13.45 -3.73 -9.81
C CYS A 30 -14.89 -3.82 -10.30
N SER A 31 -15.25 -3.05 -11.34
CA SER A 31 -16.60 -3.05 -11.93
C SER A 31 -16.94 -4.31 -12.71
N GLU A 32 -15.93 -5.10 -13.12
CA GLU A 32 -16.14 -6.28 -13.98
C GLU A 32 -16.16 -7.60 -13.20
N CYS A 33 -15.30 -7.76 -12.18
CA CYS A 33 -15.22 -8.99 -11.38
C CYS A 33 -15.57 -8.81 -9.89
N GLY A 34 -15.79 -7.58 -9.42
CA GLY A 34 -16.07 -7.30 -8.00
C GLY A 34 -14.88 -7.41 -7.06
N GLU A 35 -13.71 -7.85 -7.53
CA GLU A 35 -12.52 -7.99 -6.69
C GLU A 35 -11.93 -6.64 -6.24
N PRO A 36 -11.26 -6.61 -5.08
CA PRO A 36 -10.49 -5.46 -4.63
C PRO A 36 -9.29 -5.22 -5.56
N LYS A 37 -9.20 -4.01 -6.11
CA LYS A 37 -8.07 -3.56 -6.92
C LYS A 37 -7.52 -2.23 -6.42
N LEU A 38 -6.29 -1.94 -6.81
CA LEU A 38 -5.71 -0.62 -6.56
C LEU A 38 -6.30 0.41 -7.50
N SER A 39 -6.54 1.60 -6.97
CA SER A 39 -7.03 2.73 -7.76
C SER A 39 -6.08 3.02 -8.93
N HIS A 40 -6.64 3.27 -10.11
CA HIS A 40 -5.92 3.53 -11.37
C HIS A 40 -4.99 2.41 -11.88
N ARG A 41 -5.03 1.20 -11.31
CA ARG A 41 -4.29 0.04 -11.83
C ARG A 41 -5.20 -0.97 -12.55
N LEU A 42 -4.57 -1.82 -13.35
CA LEU A 42 -5.18 -3.01 -13.94
C LEU A 42 -5.70 -3.93 -12.83
N CYS A 43 -6.87 -4.54 -13.02
CA CYS A 43 -7.37 -5.54 -12.08
C CYS A 43 -6.52 -6.82 -12.17
N PRO A 44 -5.95 -7.33 -11.07
CA PRO A 44 -5.08 -8.49 -11.10
C PRO A 44 -5.81 -9.82 -11.39
N GLY A 45 -7.10 -9.96 -11.06
CA GLY A 45 -7.83 -11.21 -11.35
C GLY A 45 -8.41 -11.29 -12.77
N CYS A 46 -9.01 -10.22 -13.29
CA CYS A 46 -9.66 -10.25 -14.61
C CYS A 46 -8.87 -9.56 -15.74
N GLY A 47 -7.73 -8.93 -15.44
CA GLY A 47 -6.86 -8.32 -16.47
C GLY A 47 -7.52 -7.15 -17.21
N SER A 48 -8.50 -6.50 -16.59
CA SER A 48 -9.25 -5.41 -17.21
C SER A 48 -9.03 -4.06 -16.55
N TYR A 49 -9.11 -3.02 -17.39
CA TYR A 49 -8.94 -1.62 -17.02
C TYR A 49 -9.90 -0.75 -17.83
N LYS A 50 -10.69 0.07 -17.14
CA LYS A 50 -11.66 1.00 -17.75
C LYS A 50 -12.63 0.34 -18.75
N GLY A 51 -13.17 -0.83 -18.42
CA GLY A 51 -14.17 -1.50 -19.28
C GLY A 51 -13.56 -2.23 -20.47
N ARG A 52 -12.24 -2.36 -20.55
CA ARG A 52 -11.52 -3.04 -21.63
C ARG A 52 -10.64 -4.13 -21.04
N THR A 53 -10.73 -5.33 -21.61
CA THR A 53 -9.81 -6.43 -21.32
C THR A 53 -8.47 -6.11 -21.97
N VAL A 54 -7.46 -5.81 -21.15
CA VAL A 54 -6.10 -5.45 -21.63
C VAL A 54 -5.23 -6.71 -21.70
N VAL A 55 -5.41 -7.62 -20.75
CA VAL A 55 -4.69 -8.88 -20.68
C VAL A 55 -5.70 -10.01 -20.54
N LYS A 56 -5.65 -11.00 -21.43
CA LYS A 56 -6.32 -12.29 -21.18
C LYS A 56 -5.43 -13.05 -20.21
N LEU A 57 -5.76 -13.00 -18.92
CA LEU A 57 -5.14 -13.86 -17.93
C LEU A 57 -5.70 -15.28 -18.14
N THR A 58 -5.14 -16.02 -19.08
CA THR A 58 -5.31 -17.47 -19.14
C THR A 58 -4.51 -18.06 -17.98
N ALA A 59 -5.21 -18.59 -16.99
CA ALA A 59 -4.60 -19.40 -15.94
C ALA A 59 -4.07 -20.69 -16.56
N GLU A 60 -2.75 -20.85 -16.55
CA GLU A 60 -2.07 -22.16 -16.43
C GLU A 60 -1.78 -22.41 -14.96
#